data_AF-A0A2V9P9H4-F1
#
_entry.id   AF-A0A2V9P9H4-F1
#
_cell.length_a   1.000
_cell.length_b   1.000
_cell.length_c   1.000
_cell.angle_alpha   90.00
_cell.angle_beta   90.00
_cell.angle_gamma   90.00
#
_symmetry.space_group_name_H-M   'P 1'
#
loop_
_entity.id
_entity.type
_entity.pdbx_description
1 polymer ?
#
loop_
_entity_poly.entity_id
_entity_poly.type
_entity_poly.pdbx_seq_one_letter_code
_entity_poly.pdbx_strand_id
1 'polypeptide(L)' 'MNKAESQPWYRLYASAVVKLDHKRLIERVEATEAAIHGRLRDLQYDSDHHEERQLIADAQHTLALLRRRP' A
#
# COMPACT_ATOMS: atom_id res chain seq x y z
N MET A 1 -13.78 29.02 -7.04
CA MET A 1 -13.10 28.59 -5.80
C MET A 1 -14.09 28.69 -4.65
N ASN A 2 -14.41 27.58 -3.98
CA ASN A 2 -15.30 27.60 -2.83
C ASN A 2 -14.64 28.36 -1.67
N LYS A 3 -15.35 29.33 -1.07
CA LYS A 3 -14.84 30.15 0.04
C LYS A 3 -14.40 29.29 1.24
N ALA A 4 -14.99 28.11 1.41
CA ALA A 4 -14.67 27.14 2.46
C ALA A 4 -13.30 26.45 2.27
N GLU A 5 -12.96 26.05 1.04
CA GLU A 5 -11.68 25.35 0.74
C GLU A 5 -10.46 26.26 0.91
N SER A 6 -10.67 27.58 0.87
CA SER A 6 -9.63 28.57 1.11
C SER A 6 -9.45 28.94 2.59
N GLN A 7 -10.32 28.46 3.48
CA GLN A 7 -10.21 28.72 4.91
C GLN A 7 -9.05 27.93 5.53
N PRO A 8 -8.33 28.50 6.51
CA PRO A 8 -7.23 27.81 7.19
C PRO A 8 -7.63 26.47 7.81
N TRP A 9 -8.82 26.38 8.42
CA TRP A 9 -9.29 25.14 9.03
C TRP A 9 -9.46 24.01 8.01
N TYR A 10 -9.92 24.30 6.78
CA TYR A 10 -10.11 23.29 5.75
C TYR A 10 -8.76 22.78 5.24
N ARG A 11 -7.77 23.66 5.07
CA ARG A 11 -6.42 23.25 4.68
C ARG A 11 -5.76 22.37 5.74
N LEU A 12 -5.95 22.68 7.02
CA LEU A 12 -5.48 21.85 8.13
C LEU A 12 -6.19 20.49 8.16
N TYR A 13 -7.51 20.48 7.99
CA TYR A 13 -8.30 19.26 7.88
C TYR A 13 -7.84 18.39 6.70
N ALA A 14 -7.77 18.96 5.49
CA ALA A 14 -7.33 18.25 4.29
C ALA A 14 -5.90 17.70 4.45
N SER A 15 -4.99 18.48 5.05
CA SER A 15 -3.64 18.00 5.36
C SER A 15 -3.66 16.84 6.37
N ALA A 16 -4.49 16.91 7.41
CA ALA A 16 -4.62 15.84 8.40
C ALA A 16 -5.19 14.56 7.79
N VAL A 17 -6.22 14.67 6.92
CA VAL A 17 -6.81 13.53 6.21
C VAL A 17 -5.79 12.91 5.25
N VAL A 18 -5.12 13.71 4.41
CA VAL A 18 -4.09 13.20 3.48
C VAL A 18 -2.95 12.50 4.23
N LYS A 19 -2.47 13.08 5.33
CA LYS A 19 -1.44 12.44 6.17
C LYS A 19 -1.94 11.13 6.81
N LEU A 20 -3.20 11.11 7.27
CA LEU A 20 -3.82 9.91 7.84
C LEU A 20 -3.94 8.81 6.79
N ASP A 21 -4.38 9.14 5.58
CA ASP A 21 -4.52 8.20 4.48
C ASP A 21 -3.16 7.67 4.03
N HIS A 22 -2.12 8.51 3.96
CA HIS A 22 -0.76 8.06 3.70
C HIS A 22 -0.26 7.09 4.78
N LYS A 23 -0.45 7.40 6.06
CA LYS A 23 -0.06 6.49 7.15
C LYS A 23 -0.78 5.13 7.04
N ARG A 24 -2.10 5.15 6.82
CA ARG A 24 -2.90 3.93 6.64
C ARG A 24 -2.51 3.15 5.39
N LEU A 25 -2.11 3.83 4.32
CA LEU A 25 -1.61 3.18 3.11
C LEU A 25 -0.31 2.42 3.41
N ILE A 26 0.64 3.06 4.10
CA ILE A 26 1.91 2.42 4.50
C ILE A 26 1.66 1.21 5.40
N GLU A 27 0.79 1.34 6.42
CA GLU A 27 0.42 0.22 7.30
C GLU A 27 -0.16 -0.97 6.52
N ARG A 28 -1.00 -0.70 5.51
CA ARG A 28 -1.59 -1.75 4.65
C ARG A 28 -0.56 -2.38 3.72
N VAL A 29 0.36 -1.58 3.17
CA VAL A 29 1.46 -2.09 2.33
C VAL A 29 2.32 -3.05 3.16
N GLU A 30 2.73 -2.65 4.36
CA GLU A 30 3.56 -3.48 5.25
C GLU A 30 2.87 -4.78 5.66
N ALA A 31 1.57 -4.70 6.01
CA ALA A 31 0.79 -5.89 6.32
C ALA A 31 0.67 -6.85 5.12
N THR A 32 0.52 -6.31 3.91
CA THR A 32 0.42 -7.11 2.67
C THR A 32 1.77 -7.75 2.33
N GLU A 33 2.88 -7.02 2.46
CA GLU A 33 4.24 -7.55 2.28
C GLU A 33 4.52 -8.70 3.26
N ALA A 34 4.13 -8.55 4.52
CA ALA A 34 4.26 -9.61 5.52
C ALA A 34 3.46 -10.87 5.16
N ALA A 35 2.22 -10.71 4.68
CA ALA A 35 1.38 -11.82 4.23
C ALA A 35 1.98 -12.52 2.99
N ILE A 36 2.47 -11.75 2.01
CA ILE A 36 3.17 -12.27 0.82
C ILE A 36 4.42 -13.05 1.23
N HIS A 37 5.21 -12.54 2.18
CA HIS A 37 6.39 -13.25 2.68
C HIS A 37 6.03 -14.58 3.36
N GLY A 38 4.93 -14.61 4.13
CA GLY A 38 4.38 -15.84 4.68
C GLY A 38 4.04 -16.84 3.58
N ARG A 39 3.29 -16.40 2.56
CA ARG A 39 2.88 -17.27 1.46
C ARG A 39 4.06 -17.79 0.64
N LEU A 40 5.06 -16.97 0.35
CA LEU A 40 6.27 -17.40 -0.35
C LEU A 40 7.05 -18.47 0.41
N ARG A 41 7.04 -18.42 1.75
CA ARG A 41 7.65 -19.44 2.59
C ARG A 41 6.90 -20.77 2.47
N ASP A 42 5.57 -20.75 2.48
CA ASP A 42 4.74 -21.94 2.29
C ASP A 42 4.96 -22.56 0.90
N LEU A 43 5.13 -21.72 -0.12
CA LEU A 43 5.38 -22.11 -1.50
C LEU A 43 6.82 -22.57 -1.77
N GLN A 44 7.75 -22.49 -0.81
CA GLN A 44 9.17 -22.75 -1.06
C GLN A 44 9.45 -24.18 -1.55
N TYR A 45 8.69 -25.15 -1.06
CA TYR A 45 8.88 -26.57 -1.35
C TYR A 45 7.85 -27.14 -2.33
N ASP A 46 6.94 -26.30 -2.82
CA ASP A 46 5.88 -26.72 -3.73
C ASP A 46 6.17 -26.18 -5.15
N SER A 47 6.19 -27.09 -6.12
CA SER A 47 6.64 -26.79 -7.50
C SER A 47 5.50 -26.42 -8.45
N ASP A 48 4.24 -26.66 -8.07
CA ASP A 48 3.10 -26.53 -8.99
C ASP A 48 2.43 -25.13 -8.98
N HIS A 49 3.01 -24.17 -8.25
CA HIS A 49 2.42 -22.82 -8.03
C HIS A 49 3.07 -21.72 -8.87
N HIS A 50 3.40 -22.01 -10.12
CA HIS A 50 4.05 -21.04 -11.01
C HIS A 50 3.18 -19.79 -11.26
N GLU A 51 1.88 -19.97 -11.45
CA GLU A 51 0.93 -18.86 -11.66
C GLU A 51 0.80 -17.99 -10.40
N GLU A 52 0.67 -18.60 -9.23
CA GLU A 52 0.59 -17.86 -7.96
C GLU A 52 1.88 -17.06 -7.69
N ARG A 53 3.05 -17.63 -8.00
CA ARG A 53 4.33 -16.90 -7.90
C ARG A 53 4.40 -15.68 -8.82
N GLN A 54 3.83 -15.77 -10.02
CA GLN A 54 3.75 -14.63 -10.94
C GLN A 54 2.85 -13.53 -10.36
N LEU A 55 1.67 -13.90 -9.86
CA LEU A 55 0.76 -12.96 -9.19
C LEU A 55 1.40 -12.28 -7.98
N ILE A 56 2.17 -13.03 -7.19
CA ILE A 56 2.93 -12.49 -6.06
C ILE A 56 4.00 -11.50 -6.53
N ALA A 57 4.72 -11.80 -7.61
CA ALA A 57 5.74 -10.90 -8.15
C ALA A 57 5.12 -9.57 -8.65
N ASP A 58 3.99 -9.64 -9.35
CA ASP A 58 3.26 -8.46 -9.83
C ASP A 58 2.73 -7.62 -8.65
N ALA A 59 2.24 -8.28 -7.59
CA ALA A 59 1.83 -7.63 -6.35
C ALA A 59 3.00 -6.92 -5.67
N GLN A 60 4.17 -7.56 -5.55
CA GLN A 60 5.38 -6.96 -4.98
C GLN A 60 5.83 -5.73 -5.77
N HIS A 61 5.77 -5.78 -7.11
CA HIS A 61 6.08 -4.62 -7.94
C HIS A 61 5.12 -3.45 -7.67
N THR A 62 3.83 -3.74 -7.58
CA THR A 62 2.80 -2.73 -7.28
C THR A 62 2.99 -2.11 -5.90
N LEU A 63 3.29 -2.92 -4.87
CA LEU A 63 3.54 -2.46 -3.51
C LEU A 63 4.79 -1.55 -3.46
N ALA A 64 5.86 -1.90 -4.17
CA ALA A 64 7.05 -1.06 -4.27
C ALA A 64 6.77 0.31 -4.91
N LEU A 65 5.86 0.38 -5.89
CA LEU A 65 5.42 1.65 -6.48
C LEU A 65 4.59 2.48 -5.49
N LEU A 66 3.67 1.84 -4.75
CA LEU A 66 2.86 2.50 -3.74
C LEU A 66 3.71 3.08 -2.61
N ARG A 67 4.78 2.38 -2.20
CA ARG A 67 5.71 2.85 -1.17
C ARG A 67 6.60 4.01 -1.63
N ARG A 68 6.82 4.17 -2.93
CA ARG A 68 7.64 5.25 -3.53
C ARG A 68 6.87 6.52 -3.85
N ARG A 69 5.53 6.49 -3.86
CA ARG A 69 4.70 7.69 -4.07
C ARG A 69 4.41 8.33 -2.71
N PRO A 70 5.03 9.47 -2.36
CA PRO A 70 4.70 10.22 -1.15
C PRO A 70 3.26 10.76 -1.20
#